data_AF-A0A7W8CT08-F1
#
_entry.id   AF-A0A7W8CT08-F1
#
_cell.length_a   1.000
_cell.length_b   1.000
_cell.length_c   1.000
_cell.angle_alpha   90.00
_cell.angle_beta   90.00
_cell.angle_gamma   90.00
#
_symmetry.space_group_name_H-M   'P 1'
#
loop_
_entity.id
_entity.type
_entity.pdbx_description
1 polymer ?
#
loop_
_entity_poly.entity_id
_entity_poly.type
_entity_poly.pdbx_seq_one_letter_code
_entity_poly.pdbx_strand_id
1 'polypeptide(L)'
;MKELQAFTKQYQQEMGWSINGNSFLESRASLLNSYMLLTTEVAEVAEELRKAFNLTHRYVEEGMDEEEAFQLASQMVKEDIGKELADCLAYMMKFANFFEIEMEDSFYAKMEEVKNRKNKDFVRREIRT
;
A
#
# COMPACT_ATOMS: atom_id res chain seq x y z
N MET A 1 4.57 -14.57 -1.44
CA MET A 1 3.56 -13.73 -2.12
C MET A 1 2.70 -14.54 -3.09
N LYS A 2 3.22 -15.56 -3.77
CA LYS A 2 2.46 -16.45 -4.65
C LYS A 2 1.22 -17.08 -4.00
N GLU A 3 1.34 -17.59 -2.77
CA GLU A 3 0.21 -18.15 -2.03
C GLU A 3 -0.88 -17.09 -1.74
N LEU A 4 -0.48 -15.89 -1.34
CA LEU A 4 -1.41 -14.78 -1.08
C LEU A 4 -2.08 -14.30 -2.37
N GLN A 5 -1.35 -14.22 -3.48
CA GLN A 5 -1.90 -13.89 -4.78
C GLN A 5 -2.93 -14.96 -5.24
N ALA A 6 -2.62 -16.24 -5.04
CA ALA A 6 -3.54 -17.34 -5.34
C ALA A 6 -4.81 -17.28 -4.46
N PHE A 7 -4.64 -17.05 -3.16
CA PHE A 7 -5.75 -16.86 -2.23
C PHE A 7 -6.65 -15.69 -2.66
N THR A 8 -6.06 -14.52 -2.92
CA THR A 8 -6.82 -13.33 -3.33
C THR A 8 -7.54 -13.53 -4.66
N LYS A 9 -6.92 -14.24 -5.61
CA LYS A 9 -7.56 -14.62 -6.88
C LYS A 9 -8.82 -15.44 -6.63
N GLN A 10 -8.72 -16.51 -5.83
CA GLN A 10 -9.86 -17.36 -5.51
C GLN A 10 -10.95 -16.59 -4.75
N TYR A 11 -10.57 -15.85 -3.71
CA TYR A 11 -11.49 -15.05 -2.92
C TYR A 11 -12.27 -14.03 -3.77
N GLN A 12 -11.58 -13.31 -4.66
CA GLN A 12 -12.23 -12.36 -5.57
C GLN A 12 -13.17 -13.04 -6.57
N GLN A 13 -12.87 -14.27 -7.01
CA GLN A 13 -13.75 -15.04 -7.88
C GLN A 13 -15.02 -15.46 -7.14
N GLU A 14 -14.89 -15.98 -5.92
CA GLU A 14 -16.02 -16.39 -5.06
C GLU A 14 -16.96 -15.22 -4.77
N MET A 15 -16.40 -14.02 -4.58
CA MET A 15 -17.17 -12.81 -4.32
C MET A 15 -17.72 -12.12 -5.58
N GLY A 16 -17.39 -12.62 -6.77
CA GLY A 16 -17.78 -11.97 -8.05
C GLY A 16 -17.10 -10.61 -8.27
N TRP A 17 -15.94 -10.40 -7.67
CA TRP A 17 -15.19 -9.14 -7.72
C TRP A 17 -14.07 -9.14 -8.75
N SER A 18 -13.82 -10.24 -9.47
CA SER A 18 -12.81 -10.30 -10.52
C SER A 18 -13.03 -9.25 -11.62
N ILE A 19 -11.94 -8.82 -12.27
CA ILE A 19 -12.05 -7.94 -13.44
C ILE A 19 -12.71 -8.74 -14.58
N ASN A 20 -13.80 -8.21 -15.12
CA ASN A 20 -14.56 -8.89 -16.18
C ASN A 20 -13.80 -8.83 -17.51
N GLY A 21 -13.47 -9.99 -18.07
CA GLY A 21 -12.76 -10.14 -19.34
C GLY A 21 -13.63 -10.38 -20.58
N ASN A 22 -14.97 -10.36 -20.47
CA ASN A 22 -15.87 -10.80 -21.53
C ASN A 22 -15.98 -9.82 -22.71
N SER A 23 -15.69 -8.54 -22.50
CA SER A 23 -15.60 -7.54 -23.56
C SER A 23 -14.68 -6.39 -23.17
N PHE A 24 -14.14 -5.69 -24.18
CA PHE A 24 -13.31 -4.51 -23.95
C PHE A 24 -14.00 -3.45 -23.07
N LEU A 25 -15.29 -3.20 -23.28
CA LEU A 25 -16.03 -2.18 -22.53
C LEU A 25 -16.17 -2.56 -21.05
N GLU A 26 -16.47 -3.83 -20.77
CA GLU A 26 -16.61 -4.34 -19.40
C GLU A 26 -15.26 -4.37 -18.68
N SER A 27 -14.20 -4.83 -19.36
CA SER A 27 -12.85 -4.82 -18.82
C SER A 27 -12.38 -3.40 -18.51
N ARG A 28 -12.60 -2.45 -19.43
CA ARG A 28 -12.25 -1.04 -19.23
C ARG A 28 -12.97 -0.45 -18.01
N ALA A 29 -14.27 -0.67 -17.89
CA ALA A 29 -15.04 -0.17 -16.76
C ALA A 29 -14.55 -0.77 -15.42
N SER A 30 -14.33 -2.08 -15.40
CA SER A 30 -13.87 -2.78 -14.19
C SER A 30 -12.44 -2.39 -13.77
N LEU A 31 -11.54 -2.19 -14.74
CA LEU A 31 -10.18 -1.68 -14.51
C LEU A 31 -10.19 -0.26 -13.93
N LEU A 32 -10.95 0.65 -14.54
CA LEU A 32 -11.04 2.03 -14.06
C LEU A 32 -11.66 2.11 -12.66
N ASN A 33 -12.71 1.32 -12.41
CA ASN A 33 -13.30 1.24 -11.08
C ASN A 33 -12.31 0.69 -10.05
N SER A 34 -11.60 -0.39 -10.37
CA SER A 34 -10.58 -0.96 -9.48
C SER A 34 -9.43 0.02 -9.24
N TYR A 35 -9.11 0.88 -10.21
CA TYR A 35 -8.08 1.92 -10.07
C TYR A 35 -8.54 3.04 -9.14
N MET A 36 -9.78 3.50 -9.31
CA MET A 36 -10.38 4.48 -8.40
C MET A 36 -10.39 3.96 -6.96
N LEU A 37 -10.77 2.69 -6.75
CA LEU A 37 -10.78 2.09 -5.42
C LEU A 37 -9.36 2.03 -4.83
N LEU A 38 -8.37 1.53 -5.58
CA LEU A 38 -6.97 1.57 -5.14
C LEU A 38 -6.52 2.98 -4.72
N THR A 39 -6.91 4.02 -5.47
CA THR A 39 -6.55 5.39 -5.10
C THR A 39 -7.22 5.88 -3.83
N THR A 40 -8.42 5.37 -3.52
CA THR A 40 -9.11 5.63 -2.24
C THR A 40 -8.35 4.99 -1.08
N GLU A 41 -7.99 3.71 -1.18
CA GLU A 41 -7.25 3.01 -0.10
C GLU A 41 -5.89 3.68 0.16
N VAL A 42 -5.22 4.18 -0.88
CA VAL A 42 -3.97 4.96 -0.74
C VAL A 42 -4.22 6.29 -0.01
N ALA A 43 -5.37 6.93 -0.22
CA ALA A 43 -5.74 8.13 0.50
C ALA A 43 -6.06 7.84 1.97
N GLU A 44 -6.64 6.67 2.28
CA GLU A 44 -6.89 6.21 3.65
C GLU A 44 -5.58 5.93 4.40
N VAL A 45 -4.57 5.33 3.75
CA VAL A 45 -3.20 5.25 4.31
C VAL A 45 -2.68 6.64 4.67
N ALA A 46 -2.86 7.63 3.79
CA ALA A 46 -2.43 9.00 4.06
C ALA A 46 -3.21 9.63 5.23
N GLU A 47 -4.49 9.30 5.39
CA GLU A 47 -5.29 9.74 6.52
C GLU A 47 -4.77 9.18 7.85
N GLU A 48 -4.43 7.89 7.90
CA GLU A 48 -3.88 7.27 9.11
C GLU A 48 -2.51 7.82 9.49
N LEU A 49 -1.65 8.13 8.50
CA LEU A 49 -0.39 8.84 8.75
C LEU A 49 -0.64 10.23 9.33
N ARG A 50 -1.60 10.98 8.77
CA ARG A 50 -1.99 12.30 9.28
C ARG A 50 -2.51 12.21 10.72
N LYS A 51 -3.29 11.17 11.06
CA LYS A 51 -3.75 10.91 12.43
C LYS A 51 -2.57 10.68 13.37
N ALA A 52 -1.60 9.85 12.98
CA ALA A 52 -0.39 9.60 13.77
C ALA A 52 0.36 10.92 14.06
N PHE A 53 0.59 11.73 13.04
CA PHE A 53 1.28 13.01 13.21
C PHE A 53 0.52 13.95 14.15
N ASN A 54 -0.79 14.11 13.96
CA ASN A 54 -1.59 14.97 14.84
C ASN A 54 -1.56 14.51 16.31
N LEU A 55 -1.60 13.20 16.54
CA LEU A 55 -1.45 12.63 17.88
C LEU A 55 -0.08 12.95 18.48
N THR A 56 1.00 12.77 17.70
CA THR A 56 2.35 13.12 18.14
C THR A 56 2.47 14.59 18.54
N HIS A 57 2.00 15.51 17.69
CA HIS A 57 2.05 16.95 17.98
C HIS A 57 1.29 17.28 19.28
N ARG A 58 0.10 16.70 19.46
CA ARG A 58 -0.69 16.89 20.68
C ARG A 58 0.05 16.39 21.93
N TYR A 59 0.67 15.21 21.89
CA TYR A 59 1.42 14.69 23.03
C TYR A 59 2.66 15.52 23.36
N VAL A 60 3.34 16.05 22.34
CA VAL A 60 4.46 16.98 22.53
C VAL A 60 3.99 18.29 23.18
N GLU A 61 2.85 18.84 22.75
CA GLU A 61 2.23 20.01 23.38
C GLU A 61 1.81 19.74 24.85
N GLU A 62 1.46 18.50 25.17
CA GLU A 62 1.18 18.03 26.53
C GLU A 62 2.45 17.75 27.36
N GLY A 63 3.64 17.92 26.78
CA GLY A 63 4.95 17.83 27.45
C GLY A 63 5.66 16.47 27.34
N MET A 64 5.19 15.58 26.46
CA MET A 64 5.86 14.31 26.15
C MET A 64 7.09 14.53 25.25
N ASP A 65 8.10 13.66 25.37
CA ASP A 65 9.21 13.62 24.42
C ASP A 65 8.70 13.26 23.01
N GLU A 66 9.31 13.84 21.96
CA GLU A 66 8.85 13.69 20.58
C GLU A 66 8.93 12.23 20.09
N GLU A 67 10.00 11.51 20.41
CA GLU A 67 10.18 10.11 19.98
C GLU A 67 9.19 9.20 20.72
N GLU A 68 8.99 9.41 22.02
CA GLU A 68 8.00 8.70 22.82
C GLU A 68 6.56 8.96 22.29
N ALA A 69 6.25 10.23 22.01
CA ALA A 69 4.97 10.64 21.43
C ALA A 69 4.73 10.01 20.05
N PHE A 70 5.75 9.95 19.20
CA PHE A 70 5.65 9.34 17.88
C PHE A 70 5.47 7.82 17.96
N GLN A 71 6.20 7.15 18.85
CA GLN A 71 6.04 5.71 19.07
C GLN A 71 4.63 5.37 19.58
N LEU A 72 4.11 6.14 20.55
CA LEU A 72 2.77 5.95 21.06
C LEU A 72 1.70 6.16 19.97
N ALA A 73 1.78 7.28 19.25
CA ALA A 73 0.87 7.58 18.14
C ALA A 73 0.92 6.49 17.05
N SER A 74 2.12 6.01 16.72
CA SER A 74 2.31 4.93 15.74
C SER A 74 1.64 3.63 16.18
N GLN A 75 1.70 3.27 17.47
CA GLN A 75 0.98 2.10 17.99
C GLN A 75 -0.54 2.27 17.89
N MET A 76 -1.05 3.49 18.11
CA MET A 76 -2.49 3.77 18.05
C MET A 76 -3.08 3.59 16.66
N VAL A 77 -2.33 3.94 15.60
CA VAL A 77 -2.82 3.83 14.20
C VAL A 77 -2.39 2.53 13.51
N LYS A 78 -1.56 1.71 14.16
CA LYS A 78 -0.91 0.54 13.52
C LYS A 78 -1.90 -0.43 12.89
N GLU A 79 -3.00 -0.70 13.58
CA GLU A 79 -4.01 -1.64 13.09
C GLU A 79 -4.71 -1.09 11.85
N ASP A 80 -5.10 0.18 11.88
CA ASP A 80 -5.84 0.81 10.80
C ASP A 80 -4.96 1.01 9.57
N ILE A 81 -3.71 1.49 9.72
CA ILE A 81 -2.72 1.49 8.63
C ILE A 81 -2.58 0.08 8.01
N GLY A 82 -2.57 -0.95 8.85
CA GLY A 82 -2.48 -2.34 8.41
C GLY A 82 -3.64 -2.77 7.51
N LYS A 83 -4.87 -2.30 7.80
CA LYS A 83 -6.07 -2.56 6.99
C LYS A 83 -5.95 -1.86 5.64
N GLU A 84 -5.67 -0.56 5.63
CA GLU A 84 -5.60 0.21 4.39
C GLU A 84 -4.47 -0.27 3.46
N LEU A 85 -3.33 -0.70 4.02
CA LEU A 85 -2.26 -1.34 3.26
C LEU A 85 -2.67 -2.70 2.69
N ALA A 86 -3.47 -3.48 3.42
CA ALA A 86 -4.00 -4.75 2.94
C ALA A 86 -5.02 -4.53 1.81
N ASP A 87 -5.85 -3.50 1.89
CA ASP A 87 -6.80 -3.14 0.82
C ASP A 87 -6.07 -2.65 -0.44
N CYS A 88 -5.03 -1.83 -0.29
CA CYS A 88 -4.10 -1.50 -1.38
C CYS A 88 -3.54 -2.78 -2.05
N LEU A 89 -3.08 -3.73 -1.23
CA LEU A 89 -2.54 -4.99 -1.73
C LEU A 89 -3.59 -5.82 -2.47
N ALA A 90 -4.82 -5.86 -1.98
CA ALA A 90 -5.91 -6.59 -2.62
C ALA A 90 -6.20 -6.06 -4.04
N TYR A 91 -6.24 -4.74 -4.23
CA TYR A 91 -6.41 -4.15 -5.56
C TYR A 91 -5.17 -4.33 -6.46
N MET A 92 -3.95 -4.22 -5.94
CA MET A 92 -2.74 -4.52 -6.71
C MET A 92 -2.75 -5.97 -7.22
N MET A 93 -3.13 -6.93 -6.37
CA MET A 93 -3.26 -8.34 -6.76
C MET A 93 -4.40 -8.55 -7.77
N LYS A 94 -5.50 -7.79 -7.66
CA LYS A 94 -6.59 -7.83 -8.63
C LYS A 94 -6.12 -7.46 -10.04
N PHE A 95 -5.32 -6.40 -10.17
CA PHE A 95 -4.70 -6.04 -11.44
C PHE A 95 -3.74 -7.11 -11.93
N ALA A 96 -2.85 -7.58 -11.06
CA ALA A 96 -1.89 -8.60 -11.42
C ALA A 96 -2.56 -9.88 -11.92
N ASN A 97 -3.62 -10.33 -11.25
CA ASN A 97 -4.40 -11.50 -11.65
C ASN A 97 -5.09 -11.34 -13.00
N PHE A 98 -5.56 -10.14 -13.33
CA PHE A 98 -6.16 -9.85 -14.65
C PHE A 98 -5.13 -9.83 -15.78
N PHE A 99 -3.94 -9.30 -15.52
CA PHE A 99 -2.84 -9.25 -16.50
C PHE A 99 -1.93 -10.49 -16.48
N GLU A 100 -2.27 -11.50 -15.68
CA GLU A 100 -1.47 -12.72 -15.51
C GLU A 100 -0.02 -12.45 -15.07
N ILE A 101 0.16 -11.44 -14.21
CA ILE A 101 1.46 -11.04 -13.67
C ILE A 101 1.74 -11.81 -12.37
N GLU A 102 2.87 -12.51 -12.34
CA GLU A 102 3.42 -13.07 -11.09
C GLU A 102 4.08 -11.95 -10.27
N MET A 103 3.39 -11.47 -9.22
CA MET A 103 3.81 -10.30 -8.46
C MET A 103 5.12 -10.51 -7.70
N GLU A 104 5.32 -11.72 -7.17
CA GLU A 104 6.53 -12.05 -6.41
C GLU A 104 7.79 -11.93 -7.28
N ASP A 105 7.74 -12.57 -8.45
CA ASP A 105 8.87 -12.59 -9.39
C ASP A 105 9.11 -11.18 -9.96
N SER A 106 8.04 -10.46 -10.28
CA SER A 106 8.10 -9.05 -10.73
C SER A 106 8.73 -8.14 -9.68
N PHE A 107 8.39 -8.31 -8.40
CA PHE A 107 8.96 -7.54 -7.30
C PHE A 107 10.46 -7.81 -7.16
N TYR A 108 10.89 -9.08 -7.11
CA TYR A 108 12.31 -9.40 -6.97
C TYR A 108 13.15 -8.93 -8.16
N ALA A 109 12.64 -9.09 -9.39
CA ALA A 109 13.29 -8.56 -10.59
C ALA A 109 13.47 -7.03 -10.48
N LYS A 110 12.44 -6.32 -9.99
CA LYS A 110 12.52 -4.87 -9.79
C LYS A 110 13.52 -4.47 -8.71
N MET A 111 13.57 -5.20 -7.60
CA MET A 111 14.51 -4.89 -6.50
C MET A 111 15.96 -5.11 -6.91
N GLU A 112 16.25 -6.13 -7.73
CA GLU A 112 17.58 -6.34 -8.29
C GLU A 112 17.97 -5.22 -9.27
N GLU A 113 17.03 -4.74 -10.09
CA GLU A 113 17.24 -3.54 -10.91
C GLU A 113 17.59 -2.33 -10.01
N VAL A 114 16.83 -2.07 -8.95
CA VAL A 114 17.05 -0.95 -8.02
C VAL A 114 18.42 -1.03 -7.34
N LYS A 115 18.83 -2.21 -6.90
CA LYS A 115 20.13 -2.45 -6.25
C LYS A 115 21.30 -2.04 -7.15
N ASN A 116 21.16 -2.25 -8.45
CA ASN A 116 22.17 -2.00 -9.47
C ASN A 116 22.09 -0.58 -10.08
N ARG A 117 21.12 0.25 -9.67
CA ARG A 117 21.06 1.67 -10.06
C ARG A 117 22.26 2.43 -9.49
N LYS A 118 22.97 3.15 -10.37
CA LYS A 118 24.16 3.95 -10.00
C LYS A 118 23.81 5.28 -9.33
N ASN A 119 22.66 5.88 -9.68
CA ASN A 119 22.13 7.05 -8.99
C ASN A 119 21.21 6.56 -7.86
N LYS A 120 21.81 6.18 -6.73
CA LYS A 120 21.06 6.10 -5.48
C LYS A 120 20.91 7.55 -5.03
N ASP A 121 19.70 8.07 -5.01
CA ASP A 121 19.44 9.40 -4.46
C ASP A 121 20.12 9.48 -3.09
N PHE A 122 21.13 10.34 -2.97
CA PHE A 122 21.80 10.61 -1.72
C PHE A 122 20.75 11.22 -0.79
N VAL A 123 20.13 10.41 0.06
CA VAL A 123 19.48 10.91 1.26
C VAL A 123 20.60 11.60 2.04
N ARG A 124 20.65 12.94 1.95
CA ARG A 124 21.56 13.76 2.76
C ARG A 124 21.34 13.32 4.21
N ARG A 125 22.33 12.65 4.79
CA ARG A 125 22.44 12.56 6.24
C ARG A 125 22.62 13.99 6.71
N GLU A 126 21.57 14.60 7.24
CA GLU A 126 21.73 15.85 7.97
C GLU A 126 22.67 15.56 9.14
N ILE A 127 23.90 16.06 9.02
CA ILE A 127 24.82 16.15 10.14
C ILE A 127 24.24 17.27 11.01
N ARG A 128 23.52 16.90 12.07
CA ARG A 128 23.25 17.82 13.17
C ARG A 128 24.59 18.06 13.89
N THR A 129 25.21 19.21 13.61
CA THR A 129 26.27 19.82 14.42
C THR A 129 25.70 20.40 15.70
#